data_AF-A0A8C0WBL4-F1
#
_entry.id   AF-A0A8C0WBL4-F1
#
_cell.length_a   1.000
_cell.length_b   1.000
_cell.length_c   1.000
_cell.angle_alpha   90.00
_cell.angle_beta   90.00
_cell.angle_gamma   90.00
#
_symmetry.space_group_name_H-M   'P 1'
#
loop_
_entity.id
_entity.type
_entity.pdbx_description
1 polymer ?
#
loop_
_entity_poly.entity_id
_entity_poly.type
_entity_poly.pdbx_seq_one_letter_code
_entity_poly.pdbx_strand_id
1 'polypeptide(L)'
;MWISLLGAILCCIVMFVINWWAALLTYVIVLGLYIYVTYKKPDVNWGSSTQALTYLNALQHSIRLSGVEDHVKNFRPQCLVMTGSPNSRPALLHLVHDFTKNVGLMICGHVHMGPRRQAMKEMSIDQAKYQRWLIKNKMKAFYAPVHADDLREGAQYLMQAAGLGRMKPNTLVLGFKKDWLQADMRDVDMYINLFHDAFDIQYGVVVIRLKEGLDISHLQGQEELLSSQEKSPGAKDVVVNVDYNKKSDLDTSKPSGEKSVAHKDEEEDGKTPTQPLLKKESKGPIAPLNVADQKLLEASTQFQKKQGKNTIDVWWLFDDGGLTLLIPYLLTTKKKWKECKIRVFIGGKINRIDHDRRAMATLLSKFRIDFSDIMVLGDINTKPKKENIVAFDEMIEPYRLHEDDKEQDIADKMKEDEPWRITDNELELYKTKTYRQIRLNELLKEHSNTANIIVMSLPVARKGAVSSALYMAWLEALSKDLPPILLVRGNHQSVLTFYS
;
A
#
# COMPACT_ATOMS: atom_id res chain seq x y z
N MET A 1 -22.44 -11.64 -38.83
CA MET A 1 -21.21 -10.91 -39.19
C MET A 1 -20.75 -11.14 -40.64
N TRP A 2 -20.86 -12.37 -41.18
CA TRP A 2 -20.41 -12.67 -42.55
C TRP A 2 -21.12 -11.90 -43.67
N ILE A 3 -22.44 -11.69 -43.57
CA ILE A 3 -23.22 -10.91 -44.56
C ILE A 3 -22.79 -9.43 -44.57
N SER A 4 -22.54 -8.84 -43.40
CA SER A 4 -22.06 -7.46 -43.28
C SER A 4 -20.64 -7.29 -43.84
N LEU A 5 -19.78 -8.29 -43.66
CA LEU A 5 -18.42 -8.29 -44.22
C LEU A 5 -18.47 -8.37 -45.75
N LEU A 6 -19.29 -9.27 -46.31
CA LEU A 6 -19.51 -9.37 -47.75
C LEU A 6 -20.06 -8.07 -48.36
N GLY A 7 -21.05 -7.46 -47.70
CA GLY A 7 -21.61 -6.18 -48.12
C GLY A 7 -20.58 -5.04 -48.08
N ALA A 8 -19.73 -4.99 -47.04
CA ALA A 8 -18.66 -4.01 -46.95
C ALA A 8 -17.63 -4.20 -48.08
N ILE A 9 -17.18 -5.44 -48.34
CA ILE A 9 -16.23 -5.75 -49.40
C ILE A 9 -16.82 -5.37 -50.77
N LEU A 10 -18.08 -5.72 -51.04
CA LEU A 10 -18.75 -5.38 -52.29
C LEU A 10 -18.85 -3.86 -52.47
N CYS A 11 -19.19 -3.12 -51.41
CA CYS A 11 -19.23 -1.66 -51.41
C CYS A 11 -17.86 -1.05 -51.72
N CYS A 12 -16.79 -1.59 -51.11
CA CYS A 12 -15.42 -1.15 -51.38
C CYS A 12 -15.05 -1.37 -52.86
N ILE A 13 -15.37 -2.55 -53.42
CA ILE A 13 -15.09 -2.89 -54.83
C ILE A 13 -15.81 -1.92 -55.77
N VAL A 14 -17.11 -1.70 -55.56
CA VAL A 14 -17.90 -0.79 -56.41
C VAL A 14 -17.37 0.64 -56.33
N MET A 15 -16.94 1.11 -55.15
CA MET A 15 -16.36 2.45 -54.98
C MET A 15 -15.07 2.64 -55.81
N PHE A 16 -14.21 1.62 -55.86
CA PHE A 16 -13.00 1.64 -56.70
C PHE A 16 -13.31 1.54 -58.20
N VAL A 17 -14.34 0.80 -58.60
CA VAL A 17 -14.76 0.68 -60.00
C VAL A 17 -15.34 2.00 -60.54
N ILE A 18 -16.06 2.78 -59.71
CA ILE A 18 -16.62 4.07 -60.11
C ILE A 18 -15.53 5.13 -60.28
N ASN A 19 -14.69 5.34 -59.26
CA ASN A 19 -13.61 6.32 -59.30
C ASN A 19 -12.49 5.99 -58.31
N TRP A 20 -11.42 5.39 -58.83
CA TRP A 20 -10.33 4.86 -58.02
C TRP A 20 -9.54 5.92 -57.23
N TRP A 21 -9.33 7.13 -57.78
CA TRP A 21 -8.54 8.17 -57.10
C TRP A 21 -9.33 8.85 -55.99
N ALA A 22 -10.63 9.09 -56.21
CA ALA A 22 -11.52 9.63 -55.19
C ALA A 22 -11.76 8.59 -54.06
N ALA A 23 -11.89 7.31 -54.42
CA ALA A 23 -11.99 6.23 -53.44
C ALA A 23 -10.74 6.15 -52.54
N LEU A 24 -9.54 6.24 -53.13
CA LEU A 24 -8.31 6.25 -52.36
C LEU A 24 -8.21 7.45 -51.41
N LEU A 25 -8.59 8.66 -51.88
CA LEU A 25 -8.60 9.86 -51.04
C LEU A 25 -9.56 9.73 -49.84
N THR A 26 -10.77 9.20 -50.07
CA THR A 26 -11.74 8.99 -48.99
C THR A 26 -11.24 7.99 -47.94
N TYR A 27 -10.60 6.88 -48.35
CA TYR A 27 -9.98 5.97 -47.39
C TYR A 27 -8.87 6.63 -46.58
N VAL A 28 -8.02 7.45 -47.20
CA VAL A 28 -6.97 8.20 -46.49
C VAL A 28 -7.58 9.14 -45.45
N ILE A 29 -8.67 9.85 -45.80
CA ILE A 29 -9.37 10.74 -44.87
C ILE A 29 -10.00 9.93 -43.72
N VAL A 30 -10.71 8.84 -44.02
CA VAL A 30 -11.35 7.99 -42.99
C VAL A 30 -10.31 7.36 -42.06
N LEU A 31 -9.21 6.84 -42.62
CA LEU A 31 -8.11 6.28 -41.83
C LEU A 31 -7.43 7.36 -40.98
N GLY A 32 -7.21 8.55 -41.54
CA GLY A 32 -6.67 9.71 -40.83
C GLY A 32 -7.56 10.14 -39.66
N LEU A 33 -8.87 10.22 -39.87
CA LEU A 33 -9.85 10.50 -38.81
C LEU A 33 -9.89 9.39 -37.77
N TYR A 34 -9.84 8.12 -38.19
CA TYR A 34 -9.79 6.97 -37.29
C TYR A 34 -8.54 6.99 -36.40
N ILE A 35 -7.36 7.24 -36.99
CA ILE A 35 -6.10 7.39 -36.26
C ILE A 35 -6.17 8.60 -35.33
N TYR A 36 -6.68 9.74 -35.80
CA TYR A 36 -6.82 10.96 -35.00
C TYR A 36 -7.69 10.74 -33.75
N VAL A 37 -8.87 10.11 -33.92
CA VAL A 37 -9.78 9.79 -32.81
C VAL A 37 -9.13 8.78 -31.85
N THR A 38 -8.51 7.74 -32.38
CA THR A 38 -7.88 6.67 -31.57
C THR A 38 -6.68 7.18 -30.77
N TYR A 39 -5.89 8.09 -31.34
CA TYR A 39 -4.69 8.63 -30.71
C TYR A 39 -5.00 9.77 -29.74
N LYS A 40 -5.85 10.73 -30.15
CA LYS A 40 -6.11 11.93 -29.34
C LYS A 40 -7.10 11.70 -28.21
N LYS A 41 -7.99 10.68 -28.32
CA LYS A 41 -9.04 10.35 -27.33
C LYS A 41 -9.65 11.60 -26.67
N PRO A 42 -10.26 12.52 -27.44
CA PRO A 42 -10.79 13.76 -26.88
C PRO A 42 -11.84 13.44 -25.81
N ASP A 43 -11.73 14.07 -24.64
CA ASP A 43 -12.74 13.97 -23.59
C ASP A 43 -14.00 14.72 -24.05
N VAL A 44 -15.04 13.98 -24.46
CA VAL A 44 -16.32 14.51 -24.94
C VAL A 44 -17.41 14.27 -23.89
N ASN A 45 -18.17 15.32 -23.56
CA ASN A 45 -19.07 15.38 -22.41
C ASN A 45 -20.41 14.64 -22.58
N TRP A 46 -20.69 14.05 -23.74
CA TRP A 46 -21.99 13.41 -24.05
C TRP A 46 -22.09 11.94 -23.65
N GLY A 47 -21.21 11.47 -22.77
CA GLY A 47 -21.08 10.05 -22.45
C GLY A 47 -20.44 9.30 -23.61
N SER A 48 -19.24 8.75 -23.41
CA SER A 48 -18.57 8.04 -24.49
C SER A 48 -19.13 6.62 -24.60
N SER A 49 -19.64 6.24 -25.77
CA SER A 49 -19.97 4.83 -26.09
C SER A 49 -18.79 3.89 -25.81
N THR A 50 -17.54 4.40 -25.86
CA THR A 50 -16.33 3.64 -25.52
C THR A 50 -16.19 3.37 -24.01
N GLN A 51 -16.69 4.26 -23.14
CA GLN A 51 -16.68 4.04 -21.68
C GLN A 51 -17.67 2.94 -21.31
N ALA A 52 -18.86 2.95 -21.90
CA ALA A 52 -19.86 1.89 -21.72
C ALA A 52 -19.31 0.52 -22.17
N LEU A 53 -18.64 0.46 -23.32
CA LEU A 53 -17.99 -0.76 -23.78
C LEU A 53 -16.85 -1.22 -22.84
N THR A 54 -16.06 -0.29 -22.32
CA THR A 54 -14.98 -0.61 -21.37
C THR A 54 -15.53 -1.25 -20.09
N TYR A 55 -16.63 -0.72 -19.56
CA TYR A 55 -17.32 -1.30 -18.41
C TYR A 55 -17.81 -2.72 -18.70
N LEU A 56 -18.50 -2.93 -19.83
CA LEU A 56 -19.00 -4.24 -20.21
C LEU A 56 -17.87 -5.27 -20.39
N ASN A 57 -16.76 -4.86 -21.02
CA ASN A 57 -15.58 -5.71 -21.15
C ASN A 57 -15.00 -6.07 -19.78
N ALA A 58 -14.83 -5.09 -18.88
CA ALA A 58 -14.31 -5.33 -17.54
C ALA A 58 -15.20 -6.28 -16.72
N LEU A 59 -16.53 -6.13 -16.83
CA LEU A 59 -17.49 -7.01 -16.18
C LEU A 59 -17.40 -8.44 -16.72
N GLN A 60 -17.43 -8.60 -18.05
CA GLN A 60 -17.38 -9.92 -18.69
C GLN A 60 -16.06 -10.65 -18.39
N HIS A 61 -14.93 -9.92 -18.39
CA HIS A 61 -13.64 -10.49 -18.02
C HIS A 61 -13.57 -10.88 -16.54
N SER A 62 -14.14 -10.06 -15.63
CA SER A 62 -14.21 -10.38 -14.20
C SER A 62 -15.05 -11.64 -13.93
N ILE A 63 -16.20 -11.78 -14.61
CA ILE A 63 -17.06 -12.97 -14.48
C ILE A 63 -16.37 -14.21 -15.03
N ARG A 64 -15.70 -14.12 -16.19
CA ARG A 64 -14.93 -15.24 -16.75
C ARG A 64 -13.81 -15.69 -15.81
N LEU A 65 -13.13 -14.75 -15.16
CA LEU A 65 -12.09 -15.06 -14.19
C LEU A 65 -12.64 -15.85 -13.00
N SER A 66 -13.87 -15.56 -12.55
CA SER A 66 -14.54 -16.32 -11.48
C SER A 66 -14.77 -17.79 -11.82
N GLY A 67 -14.88 -18.15 -13.10
CA GLY A 67 -15.03 -19.55 -13.54
C GLY A 67 -13.71 -20.32 -13.66
N VAL A 68 -12.55 -19.68 -13.45
CA VAL A 68 -11.24 -20.35 -13.51
C VAL A 68 -10.93 -21.02 -12.17
N GLU A 69 -10.47 -22.26 -12.22
CA GLU A 69 -10.05 -23.03 -11.04
C GLU A 69 -8.77 -22.47 -10.41
N ASP A 70 -8.68 -22.56 -9.08
CA ASP A 70 -7.49 -22.17 -8.35
C ASP A 70 -6.37 -23.17 -8.61
N HIS A 71 -5.24 -22.67 -9.12
CA HIS A 71 -4.05 -23.46 -9.31
C HIS A 71 -2.84 -22.72 -8.77
N VAL A 72 -1.92 -23.46 -8.16
CA VAL A 72 -0.68 -22.95 -7.55
C VAL A 72 0.13 -22.06 -8.51
N LYS A 73 0.22 -22.43 -9.80
CA LYS A 73 0.88 -21.65 -10.87
C LYS A 73 0.24 -20.28 -11.12
N ASN A 74 -1.06 -20.16 -10.84
CA ASN A 74 -1.85 -18.97 -11.06
C ASN A 74 -1.86 -18.08 -9.82
N PHE A 75 -1.21 -18.48 -8.73
CA PHE A 75 -1.09 -17.63 -7.56
C PHE A 75 -0.43 -16.30 -7.95
N ARG A 76 -1.05 -15.21 -7.52
CA ARG A 76 -0.53 -13.85 -7.65
C ARG A 76 -0.70 -13.17 -6.28
N PRO A 77 0.31 -12.43 -5.81
CA PRO A 77 0.12 -11.61 -4.60
C PRO A 77 -0.87 -10.50 -4.93
N GLN A 78 -2.05 -10.56 -4.32
CA GLN A 78 -3.09 -9.56 -4.40
C GLN A 78 -3.05 -8.78 -3.08
N CYS A 79 -2.44 -7.61 -3.09
CA CYS A 79 -2.08 -6.91 -1.86
C CYS A 79 -3.13 -5.85 -1.49
N LEU A 80 -3.66 -5.95 -0.27
CA LEU A 80 -4.32 -4.86 0.43
C LEU A 80 -3.26 -4.12 1.25
N VAL A 81 -2.95 -2.89 0.87
CA VAL A 81 -1.91 -2.08 1.50
C VAL A 81 -2.57 -1.02 2.36
N MET A 82 -2.32 -1.06 3.66
CA MET A 82 -2.82 -0.04 4.58
C MET A 82 -1.93 1.20 4.51
N THR A 83 -2.15 2.01 3.47
CA THR A 83 -1.37 3.22 3.23
C THR A 83 -1.86 4.40 4.06
N GLY A 84 -3.14 4.39 4.45
CA GLY A 84 -3.84 5.63 4.78
C GLY A 84 -3.96 6.49 3.51
N SER A 85 -3.85 7.81 3.65
CA SER A 85 -3.69 8.71 2.52
C SER A 85 -2.48 8.29 1.65
N PRO A 86 -2.65 7.97 0.35
CA PRO A 86 -1.58 7.40 -0.49
C PRO A 86 -0.33 8.29 -0.66
N ASN A 87 -0.47 9.60 -0.43
CA ASN A 87 0.63 10.55 -0.42
C ASN A 87 1.47 10.48 0.87
N SER A 88 0.93 9.98 1.99
CA SER A 88 1.60 10.02 3.30
C SER A 88 2.63 8.93 3.51
N ARG A 89 2.57 7.83 2.75
CA ARG A 89 3.51 6.71 2.87
C ARG A 89 4.00 6.24 1.49
N PRO A 90 4.72 7.09 0.74
CA PRO A 90 5.10 6.79 -0.63
C PRO A 90 6.07 5.60 -0.72
N ALA A 91 6.99 5.42 0.24
CA ALA A 91 7.90 4.27 0.24
C ALA A 91 7.16 2.93 0.29
N LEU A 92 6.16 2.82 1.17
CA LEU A 92 5.30 1.63 1.28
C LEU A 92 4.62 1.35 -0.06
N LEU A 93 4.03 2.39 -0.65
CA LEU A 93 3.32 2.32 -1.91
C LEU A 93 4.25 1.88 -3.07
N HIS A 94 5.42 2.49 -3.20
CA HIS A 94 6.36 2.18 -4.29
C HIS A 94 6.96 0.79 -4.18
N LEU A 95 7.28 0.34 -2.96
CA LEU A 95 7.84 -0.98 -2.74
C LEU A 95 6.82 -2.09 -3.08
N VAL A 96 5.57 -1.95 -2.62
CA VAL A 96 4.52 -2.93 -2.93
C VAL A 96 4.16 -2.93 -4.41
N HIS A 97 4.13 -1.75 -5.03
CA HIS A 97 3.91 -1.65 -6.46
C HIS A 97 5.01 -2.36 -7.26
N ASP A 98 6.26 -2.34 -6.80
CA ASP A 98 7.34 -2.99 -7.54
C ASP A 98 7.12 -4.51 -7.66
N PHE A 99 6.63 -5.22 -6.64
CA PHE A 99 6.35 -6.67 -6.78
C PHE A 99 4.93 -7.02 -7.30
N THR A 100 3.97 -6.09 -7.23
CA THR A 100 2.60 -6.32 -7.74
C THR A 100 2.39 -5.86 -9.20
N LYS A 101 3.21 -4.93 -9.70
CA LYS A 101 3.02 -4.31 -11.03
C LYS A 101 2.96 -5.34 -12.17
N ASN A 102 1.82 -5.34 -12.89
CA ASN A 102 1.50 -6.24 -14.01
C ASN A 102 1.44 -7.73 -13.65
N VAL A 103 1.42 -8.05 -12.36
CA VAL A 103 1.44 -9.43 -11.85
C VAL A 103 0.21 -9.68 -10.99
N GLY A 104 -0.08 -8.79 -10.05
CA GLY A 104 -1.18 -8.92 -9.10
C GLY A 104 -1.95 -7.62 -8.91
N LEU A 105 -3.02 -7.73 -8.14
CA LEU A 105 -3.87 -6.62 -7.72
C LEU A 105 -3.20 -5.87 -6.57
N MET A 106 -3.32 -4.54 -6.57
CA MET A 106 -2.93 -3.69 -5.46
C MET A 106 -4.10 -2.78 -5.10
N ILE A 107 -4.54 -2.83 -3.84
CA ILE A 107 -5.58 -1.98 -3.26
C ILE A 107 -4.94 -1.16 -2.14
N CYS A 108 -5.05 0.15 -2.21
CA CYS A 108 -4.63 1.07 -1.16
C CYS A 108 -5.82 1.32 -0.22
N GLY A 109 -5.77 0.71 0.97
CA GLY A 109 -6.74 0.87 2.03
C GLY A 109 -6.51 2.14 2.84
N HIS A 110 -7.59 2.89 3.10
CA HIS A 110 -7.58 4.05 3.99
C HIS A 110 -8.78 3.98 4.94
N VAL A 111 -8.52 3.93 6.25
CA VAL A 111 -9.55 3.95 7.27
C VAL A 111 -9.70 5.38 7.79
N HIS A 112 -10.85 5.99 7.54
CA HIS A 112 -11.23 7.30 8.08
C HIS A 112 -11.85 7.11 9.47
N MET A 113 -11.07 7.47 10.49
CA MET A 113 -11.49 7.49 11.89
C MET A 113 -12.16 8.82 12.22
N GLY A 114 -13.08 8.82 13.18
CA GLY A 114 -13.76 10.02 13.68
C GLY A 114 -15.24 10.12 13.28
N PRO A 115 -15.90 11.28 13.50
CA PRO A 115 -17.35 11.39 13.38
C PRO A 115 -17.88 11.04 11.99
N ARG A 116 -18.78 10.06 11.91
CA ARG A 116 -19.35 9.50 10.67
C ARG A 116 -19.73 10.54 9.62
N ARG A 117 -20.39 11.63 10.02
CA ARG A 117 -20.88 12.66 9.08
C ARG A 117 -19.73 13.36 8.34
N GLN A 118 -18.62 13.63 9.02
CA GLN A 118 -17.45 14.27 8.43
C GLN A 118 -16.67 13.25 7.59
N ALA A 119 -16.40 12.08 8.16
CA ALA A 119 -15.68 10.99 7.48
C ALA A 119 -16.34 10.56 6.16
N MET A 120 -17.68 10.44 6.11
CA MET A 120 -18.40 10.10 4.88
C MET A 120 -18.27 11.18 3.79
N LYS A 121 -18.23 12.45 4.17
CA LYS A 121 -18.06 13.57 3.23
C LYS A 121 -16.64 13.58 2.68
N GLU A 122 -15.64 13.44 3.54
CA GLU A 122 -14.22 13.38 3.17
C GLU A 122 -13.93 12.18 2.28
N MET A 123 -14.41 10.99 2.64
CA MET A 123 -14.25 9.77 1.87
C MET A 123 -14.72 9.89 0.41
N SER A 124 -15.87 10.55 0.17
CA SER A 124 -16.39 10.77 -1.19
C SER A 124 -15.47 11.67 -2.03
N ILE A 125 -14.93 12.72 -1.42
CA ILE A 125 -13.99 13.66 -2.07
C ILE A 125 -12.65 12.98 -2.33
N ASP A 126 -12.13 12.29 -1.31
CA ASP A 126 -10.84 11.62 -1.32
C ASP A 126 -10.80 10.45 -2.29
N GLN A 127 -11.93 9.76 -2.50
CA GLN A 127 -12.04 8.68 -3.50
C GLN A 127 -11.56 9.14 -4.87
N ALA A 128 -12.12 10.23 -5.38
CA ALA A 128 -11.76 10.74 -6.70
C ALA A 128 -10.39 11.42 -6.70
N LYS A 129 -10.03 12.12 -5.61
CA LYS A 129 -8.74 12.82 -5.46
C LYS A 129 -7.56 11.86 -5.50
N TYR A 130 -7.56 10.84 -4.64
CA TYR A 130 -6.44 9.91 -4.52
C TYR A 130 -6.39 8.91 -5.67
N GLN A 131 -7.53 8.48 -6.23
CA GLN A 131 -7.52 7.67 -7.45
C GLN A 131 -6.86 8.42 -8.62
N ARG A 132 -7.16 9.72 -8.78
CA ARG A 132 -6.49 10.58 -9.78
C ARG A 132 -4.98 10.73 -9.50
N TRP A 133 -4.59 10.90 -8.23
CA TRP A 133 -3.20 10.99 -7.83
C TRP A 133 -2.41 9.71 -8.16
N LEU A 134 -2.98 8.53 -7.88
CA LEU A 134 -2.37 7.24 -8.22
C LEU A 134 -2.16 7.10 -9.74
N ILE A 135 -3.17 7.46 -10.54
CA ILE A 135 -3.08 7.43 -12.01
C ILE A 135 -2.00 8.39 -12.52
N LYS A 136 -1.96 9.62 -11.99
CA LYS A 136 -0.95 10.64 -12.35
C LYS A 136 0.47 10.14 -12.07
N ASN A 137 0.67 9.45 -10.95
CA ASN A 137 1.96 8.88 -10.55
C ASN A 137 2.26 7.51 -11.20
N LYS A 138 1.46 7.07 -12.17
CA LYS A 138 1.62 5.80 -12.91
C LYS A 138 1.60 4.57 -11.99
N MET A 139 0.84 4.66 -10.89
CA MET A 139 0.66 3.60 -9.92
C MET A 139 -0.55 2.75 -10.33
N LYS A 140 -0.32 1.45 -10.57
CA LYS A 140 -1.39 0.51 -10.91
C LYS A 140 -2.07 -0.03 -9.65
N ALA A 141 -2.84 0.83 -8.98
CA ALA A 141 -3.56 0.49 -7.75
C ALA A 141 -4.96 1.10 -7.73
N PHE A 142 -5.86 0.46 -6.97
CA PHE A 142 -7.18 1.00 -6.64
C PHE A 142 -7.16 1.62 -5.25
N TYR A 143 -7.86 2.72 -5.07
CA TYR A 143 -8.06 3.34 -3.75
C TYR A 143 -9.39 2.87 -3.14
N ALA A 144 -9.35 2.40 -1.89
CA ALA A 144 -10.47 1.86 -1.14
C ALA A 144 -10.55 2.50 0.27
N PRO A 145 -11.31 3.59 0.42
CA PRO A 145 -11.58 4.21 1.70
C PRO A 145 -12.73 3.50 2.41
N VAL A 146 -12.63 3.41 3.72
CA VAL A 146 -13.69 2.95 4.61
C VAL A 146 -13.77 3.86 5.81
N HIS A 147 -14.94 3.95 6.42
CA HIS A 147 -15.12 4.60 7.70
C HIS A 147 -15.35 3.53 8.77
N ALA A 148 -14.61 3.62 9.87
CA ALA A 148 -14.76 2.80 11.06
C ALA A 148 -14.30 3.62 12.27
N ASP A 149 -14.68 3.18 13.47
CA ASP A 149 -14.26 3.85 14.70
C ASP A 149 -12.78 3.56 14.98
N ASP A 150 -12.34 2.33 14.69
CA ASP A 150 -10.98 1.85 14.91
C ASP A 150 -10.29 1.33 13.64
N LEU A 151 -8.95 1.32 13.67
CA LEU A 151 -8.13 0.80 12.55
C LEU A 151 -8.43 -0.66 12.25
N ARG A 152 -8.58 -1.46 13.31
CA ARG A 152 -8.77 -2.91 13.23
C ARG A 152 -10.08 -3.24 12.53
N GLU A 153 -11.17 -2.61 12.95
CA GLU A 153 -12.50 -2.81 12.38
C GLU A 153 -12.55 -2.37 10.90
N GLY A 154 -12.02 -1.19 10.58
CA GLY A 154 -11.95 -0.72 9.20
C GLY A 154 -11.12 -1.66 8.29
N ALA A 155 -10.02 -2.19 8.81
CA ALA A 155 -9.22 -3.16 8.09
C ALA A 155 -9.95 -4.52 7.92
N GLN A 156 -10.74 -4.97 8.89
CA GLN A 156 -11.59 -6.16 8.76
C GLN A 156 -12.62 -5.99 7.63
N TYR A 157 -13.26 -4.82 7.54
CA TYR A 157 -14.18 -4.52 6.42
C TYR A 157 -13.48 -4.64 5.07
N LEU A 158 -12.27 -4.10 4.94
CA LEU A 158 -11.48 -4.21 3.72
C LEU A 158 -11.04 -5.65 3.43
N MET A 159 -10.62 -6.42 4.43
CA MET A 159 -10.20 -7.82 4.23
C MET A 159 -11.36 -8.73 3.78
N GLN A 160 -12.58 -8.45 4.25
CA GLN A 160 -13.74 -9.29 3.93
C GLN A 160 -14.49 -8.84 2.68
N ALA A 161 -14.57 -7.54 2.44
CA ALA A 161 -15.44 -6.97 1.39
C ALA A 161 -14.70 -6.31 0.23
N ALA A 162 -13.37 -6.13 0.28
CA ALA A 162 -12.65 -5.51 -0.84
C ALA A 162 -12.48 -6.48 -2.01
N GLY A 163 -12.65 -5.94 -3.23
CA GLY A 163 -12.47 -6.67 -4.48
C GLY A 163 -13.77 -7.15 -5.12
N LEU A 164 -13.65 -7.84 -6.25
CA LEU A 164 -14.79 -8.37 -7.00
C LEU A 164 -14.45 -9.76 -7.57
N GLY A 165 -15.25 -10.78 -7.20
CA GLY A 165 -15.03 -12.15 -7.64
C GLY A 165 -13.65 -12.67 -7.22
N ARG A 166 -12.83 -13.08 -8.21
CA ARG A 166 -11.45 -13.54 -7.99
C ARG A 166 -10.42 -12.40 -7.85
N MET A 167 -10.80 -11.17 -8.19
CA MET A 167 -9.97 -9.97 -8.02
C MET A 167 -10.14 -9.43 -6.60
N LYS A 168 -9.68 -10.18 -5.60
CA LYS A 168 -9.77 -9.86 -4.17
C LYS A 168 -8.40 -9.99 -3.50
N PRO A 169 -8.09 -9.16 -2.51
CA PRO A 169 -6.81 -9.26 -1.84
C PRO A 169 -6.65 -10.62 -1.15
N ASN A 170 -5.41 -11.08 -1.05
CA ASN A 170 -5.01 -12.30 -0.34
C ASN A 170 -3.81 -12.08 0.58
N THR A 171 -3.21 -10.88 0.53
CA THR A 171 -2.06 -10.50 1.34
C THR A 171 -2.32 -9.12 1.93
N LEU A 172 -2.28 -8.99 3.24
CA LEU A 172 -2.32 -7.73 3.97
C LEU A 172 -0.90 -7.17 4.08
N VAL A 173 -0.71 -5.91 3.70
CA VAL A 173 0.57 -5.22 3.79
C VAL A 173 0.46 -4.00 4.69
N LEU A 174 1.29 -3.94 5.73
CA LEU A 174 1.29 -2.93 6.77
C LEU A 174 2.66 -2.26 6.90
N GLY A 175 2.67 -1.00 7.31
CA GLY A 175 3.88 -0.35 7.80
C GLY A 175 4.10 -0.67 9.27
N PHE A 176 5.35 -0.89 9.68
CA PHE A 176 5.70 -1.12 11.07
C PHE A 176 5.40 0.12 11.93
N LYS A 177 4.69 -0.08 13.05
CA LYS A 177 4.39 0.98 14.03
C LYS A 177 5.62 1.32 14.87
N LYS A 178 6.41 2.31 14.43
CA LYS A 178 7.67 2.72 15.07
C LYS A 178 7.46 3.44 16.42
N ASP A 179 6.33 4.12 16.56
CA ASP A 179 5.93 4.92 17.72
C ASP A 179 5.27 4.09 18.85
N TRP A 180 5.32 2.76 18.79
CA TRP A 180 4.60 1.89 19.72
C TRP A 180 4.97 2.07 21.20
N LEU A 181 6.19 2.51 21.50
CA LEU A 181 6.63 2.82 22.88
C LEU A 181 5.97 4.09 23.45
N GLN A 182 5.57 5.01 22.59
CA GLN A 182 4.97 6.30 22.96
C GLN A 182 3.44 6.31 22.78
N ALA A 183 2.92 5.42 21.95
CA ALA A 183 1.49 5.29 21.66
C ALA A 183 0.72 4.64 22.81
N ASP A 184 -0.61 4.80 22.80
CA ASP A 184 -1.50 4.05 23.68
C ASP A 184 -1.36 2.54 23.38
N MET A 185 -1.26 1.73 24.43
CA MET A 185 -1.13 0.29 24.30
C MET A 185 -2.37 -0.37 23.69
N ARG A 186 -3.54 0.28 23.79
CA ARG A 186 -4.74 -0.15 23.07
C ARG A 186 -4.53 -0.13 21.55
N ASP A 187 -3.83 0.87 21.02
CA ASP A 187 -3.52 0.94 19.59
C ASP A 187 -2.54 -0.16 19.17
N VAL A 188 -1.59 -0.49 20.04
CA VAL A 188 -0.64 -1.58 19.81
C VAL A 188 -1.35 -2.92 19.81
N ASP A 189 -2.24 -3.15 20.76
CA ASP A 189 -3.08 -4.34 20.82
C ASP A 189 -3.96 -4.46 19.56
N MET A 190 -4.59 -3.38 19.11
CA MET A 190 -5.35 -3.35 17.86
C MET A 190 -4.48 -3.69 16.64
N TYR A 191 -3.26 -3.15 16.57
CA TYR A 191 -2.32 -3.39 15.47
C TYR A 191 -1.85 -4.86 15.42
N ILE A 192 -1.56 -5.47 16.57
CA ILE A 192 -1.20 -6.89 16.64
C ILE A 192 -2.38 -7.79 16.34
N ASN A 193 -3.56 -7.47 16.88
CA ASN A 193 -4.75 -8.25 16.63
C ASN A 193 -5.19 -8.22 15.16
N LEU A 194 -4.87 -7.15 14.43
CA LEU A 194 -5.03 -7.11 12.98
C LEU A 194 -4.26 -8.23 12.26
N PHE A 195 -3.08 -8.62 12.77
CA PHE A 195 -2.30 -9.70 12.16
C PHE A 195 -3.00 -11.04 12.39
N HIS A 196 -3.53 -11.24 13.60
CA HIS A 196 -4.29 -12.44 13.93
C HIS A 196 -5.55 -12.54 13.09
N ASP A 197 -6.31 -11.46 12.94
CA ASP A 197 -7.51 -11.43 12.10
C ASP A 197 -7.17 -11.73 10.62
N ALA A 198 -6.04 -11.23 10.12
CA ALA A 198 -5.55 -11.57 8.79
C ALA A 198 -5.23 -13.07 8.66
N PHE A 199 -4.57 -13.67 9.65
CA PHE A 199 -4.29 -15.11 9.64
C PHE A 199 -5.57 -15.97 9.73
N ASP A 200 -6.56 -15.53 10.50
CA ASP A 200 -7.85 -16.22 10.65
C ASP A 200 -8.61 -16.28 9.31
N ILE A 201 -8.50 -15.23 8.48
CA ILE A 201 -9.10 -15.16 7.13
C ILE A 201 -8.17 -15.77 6.06
N GLN A 202 -7.09 -16.45 6.46
CA GLN A 202 -6.09 -17.06 5.57
C GLN A 202 -5.39 -16.08 4.62
N TYR A 203 -5.16 -14.85 5.07
CA TYR A 203 -4.32 -13.88 4.36
C TYR A 203 -2.84 -14.11 4.68
N GLY A 204 -1.98 -13.80 3.70
CA GLY A 204 -0.58 -13.52 3.99
C GLY A 204 -0.43 -12.17 4.69
N VAL A 205 0.58 -12.00 5.54
CA VAL A 205 0.89 -10.72 6.21
C VAL A 205 2.30 -10.29 5.81
N VAL A 206 2.44 -9.04 5.41
CA VAL A 206 3.73 -8.40 5.13
C VAL A 206 3.83 -7.11 5.94
N VAL A 207 4.84 -7.02 6.80
CA VAL A 207 5.13 -5.81 7.58
C VAL A 207 6.41 -5.20 7.06
N ILE A 208 6.34 -3.94 6.65
CA ILE A 208 7.48 -3.20 6.07
C ILE A 208 8.00 -2.22 7.12
N ARG A 209 9.29 -2.29 7.44
CA ARG A 209 9.96 -1.36 8.35
C ARG A 209 11.10 -0.64 7.64
N LEU A 210 11.14 0.68 7.81
CA LEU A 210 12.28 1.53 7.47
C LEU A 210 12.89 2.09 8.76
N LYS A 211 14.19 2.37 8.73
CA LYS A 211 14.90 2.95 9.88
C LYS A 211 14.31 4.28 10.34
N GLU A 212 14.02 5.19 9.42
CA GLU A 212 13.54 6.53 9.74
C GLU A 212 12.03 6.58 10.03
N GLY A 213 11.25 5.71 9.40
CA GLY A 213 9.79 5.69 9.47
C GLY A 213 9.18 5.66 8.07
N LEU A 214 7.85 5.63 8.00
CA LEU A 214 7.11 5.58 6.72
C LEU A 214 6.20 6.79 6.50
N ASP A 215 5.82 7.50 7.57
CA ASP A 215 4.82 8.56 7.53
C ASP A 215 5.46 9.93 7.31
N ILE A 216 5.03 10.65 6.29
CA ILE A 216 5.46 12.01 5.96
C ILE A 216 4.30 13.03 6.00
N SER A 217 3.17 12.67 6.61
CA SER A 217 1.97 13.53 6.66
C SER A 217 2.24 14.92 7.23
N HIS A 218 3.11 15.04 8.24
CA HIS A 218 3.49 16.33 8.83
C HIS A 218 4.29 17.25 7.89
N LEU A 219 4.90 16.68 6.84
CA LEU A 219 5.75 17.42 5.88
C LEU A 219 4.99 17.86 4.62
N GLN A 220 3.82 17.28 4.35
CA GLN A 220 3.09 17.49 3.10
C GLN A 220 2.63 18.94 2.88
N GLY A 221 2.40 19.70 3.95
CA GLY A 221 2.08 21.13 3.84
C GLY A 221 3.18 21.96 3.16
N GLN A 222 4.44 21.50 3.18
CA GLN A 222 5.57 22.17 2.53
C GLN A 222 5.80 21.70 1.08
N GLU A 223 5.41 20.47 0.72
CA GLU A 223 5.66 19.90 -0.61
C GLU A 223 4.68 20.44 -1.68
N GLU A 224 3.44 20.76 -1.31
CA GLU A 224 2.50 21.48 -2.19
C GLU A 224 2.98 22.92 -2.48
N LEU A 225 3.72 23.55 -1.56
CA LEU A 225 4.34 24.87 -1.76
C LEU A 225 5.59 24.83 -2.64
N LEU A 226 6.35 23.72 -2.60
CA LEU A 226 7.53 23.52 -3.45
C LEU A 226 7.15 23.11 -4.89
N SER A 227 6.19 22.21 -5.04
CA SER A 227 5.70 21.77 -6.37
C SER A 227 4.89 22.83 -7.12
N SER A 228 4.39 23.86 -6.43
CA SER A 228 3.74 25.02 -7.05
C SER A 228 4.72 26.09 -7.56
N GLN A 229 5.99 26.07 -7.13
CA GLN A 229 7.03 26.97 -7.66
C GLN A 229 7.75 26.41 -8.91
N GLU A 230 7.74 25.09 -9.13
CA GLU A 230 8.40 24.48 -10.30
C GLU A 230 7.55 24.46 -11.59
N LYS A 231 6.30 24.96 -11.57
CA LYS A 231 5.52 25.08 -12.80
C LYS A 231 5.87 26.36 -13.58
N SER A 232 6.56 26.19 -14.69
CA SER A 232 6.69 27.19 -15.76
C SER A 232 5.32 27.69 -16.27
N PRO A 233 5.21 28.96 -16.74
CA PRO A 233 3.93 29.55 -17.09
C PRO A 233 3.45 29.04 -18.46
N GLY A 234 2.38 28.25 -18.49
CA GLY A 234 1.85 27.77 -19.78
C GLY A 234 0.73 26.74 -19.69
N ALA A 235 -0.43 27.14 -19.14
CA ALA A 235 -1.78 26.71 -19.51
C ALA A 235 -2.74 27.19 -18.41
N LYS A 236 -3.64 28.11 -18.75
CA LYS A 236 -4.73 28.52 -17.86
C LYS A 236 -5.79 27.42 -17.88
N ASP A 237 -5.87 26.62 -16.82
CA ASP A 237 -7.05 25.81 -16.56
C ASP A 237 -8.15 26.73 -16.05
N VAL A 238 -9.21 26.90 -16.85
CA VAL A 238 -10.43 27.60 -16.48
C VAL A 238 -11.17 26.73 -15.46
N VAL A 239 -11.21 27.18 -14.21
CA VAL A 239 -12.09 26.60 -13.19
C VAL A 239 -13.52 26.99 -13.53
N VAL A 240 -14.29 26.04 -14.07
CA VAL A 240 -15.74 26.16 -14.19
C VAL A 240 -16.34 25.83 -12.83
N ASN A 241 -16.81 26.87 -12.13
CA ASN A 241 -17.64 26.72 -10.94
C ASN A 241 -19.02 26.22 -11.41
N VAL A 242 -19.39 24.98 -11.05
CA VAL A 242 -20.74 24.46 -11.29
C VAL A 242 -21.53 24.64 -10.01
N ASP A 243 -22.28 25.73 -9.94
CA ASP A 243 -23.27 25.96 -8.90
C ASP A 243 -24.49 25.05 -9.12
N TYR A 244 -24.72 24.12 -8.21
CA TYR A 244 -25.96 23.36 -8.14
C TYR A 244 -27.07 24.24 -7.55
N ASN A 245 -27.75 25.01 -8.40
CA ASN A 245 -29.00 25.64 -8.01
C ASN A 245 -30.16 24.69 -8.36
N LYS A 246 -30.68 24.03 -7.33
CA LYS A 246 -31.78 23.07 -7.40
C LYS A 246 -33.09 23.85 -7.59
N LYS A 247 -33.59 23.96 -8.82
CA LYS A 247 -34.99 24.37 -9.08
C LYS A 247 -35.84 23.11 -9.20
N SER A 248 -36.75 22.94 -8.25
CA SER A 248 -37.90 22.05 -8.34
C SER A 248 -39.05 22.82 -8.98
N ASP A 249 -39.53 22.34 -10.12
CA ASP A 249 -40.79 22.76 -10.72
C ASP A 249 -41.96 22.07 -9.99
N LEU A 250 -42.92 22.86 -9.50
CA LEU A 250 -44.30 22.41 -9.29
C LEU A 250 -45.25 23.62 -9.37
N ASP A 251 -46.29 23.49 -10.19
CA ASP A 251 -47.30 24.49 -10.56
C ASP A 251 -48.12 25.05 -9.38
N THR A 252 -48.49 26.34 -9.43
CA THR A 252 -49.86 26.86 -9.69
C THR A 252 -50.10 28.28 -9.12
N SER A 253 -50.85 29.08 -9.90
CA SER A 253 -51.66 30.26 -9.55
C SER A 253 -51.00 31.66 -9.39
N LYS A 254 -51.38 32.54 -10.33
CA LYS A 254 -51.46 34.01 -10.30
C LYS A 254 -52.83 34.42 -9.68
N PRO A 255 -53.20 35.72 -9.55
CA PRO A 255 -52.44 37.00 -9.62
C PRO A 255 -52.85 38.03 -8.51
N SER A 256 -52.12 39.16 -8.36
CA SER A 256 -52.71 40.54 -8.25
C SER A 256 -51.73 41.61 -7.72
N GLY A 257 -51.82 42.83 -8.26
CA GLY A 257 -51.47 44.11 -7.61
C GLY A 257 -50.10 44.72 -7.97
N GLU A 258 -49.98 45.55 -9.02
CA GLU A 258 -49.98 47.04 -8.98
C GLU A 258 -48.64 47.67 -8.50
N LYS A 259 -47.88 48.31 -9.41
CA LYS A 259 -47.66 49.79 -9.57
C LYS A 259 -47.08 50.42 -8.28
N SER A 260 -46.04 51.24 -8.23
CA SER A 260 -45.33 52.18 -9.12
C SER A 260 -44.29 52.88 -8.19
N VAL A 261 -43.16 53.48 -8.56
CA VAL A 261 -42.93 54.79 -9.23
C VAL A 261 -41.39 55.01 -9.24
N ALA A 262 -40.95 55.79 -10.24
CA ALA A 262 -39.67 56.44 -10.51
C ALA A 262 -39.02 57.20 -9.30
N HIS A 263 -37.83 57.81 -9.34
CA HIS A 263 -36.96 58.33 -10.39
C HIS A 263 -35.56 58.59 -9.79
N LYS A 264 -34.52 58.44 -10.63
CA LYS A 264 -33.28 59.25 -10.81
C LYS A 264 -32.64 59.98 -9.62
N ASP A 265 -31.31 59.83 -9.49
CA ASP A 265 -30.35 60.92 -9.75
C ASP A 265 -28.92 60.37 -9.99
N GLU A 266 -28.30 60.86 -11.06
CA GLU A 266 -26.84 60.91 -11.31
C GLU A 266 -26.31 62.12 -10.51
N GLU A 267 -25.16 62.16 -9.84
CA GLU A 267 -23.80 62.26 -10.39
C GLU A 267 -22.77 62.38 -9.24
N GLU A 268 -21.51 62.01 -9.54
CA GLU A 268 -20.22 62.48 -9.00
C GLU A 268 -19.71 62.26 -7.54
N ASP A 269 -18.67 61.42 -7.50
CA ASP A 269 -17.31 61.68 -6.99
C ASP A 269 -16.91 61.43 -5.51
N GLY A 270 -15.99 60.47 -5.36
CA GLY A 270 -14.81 60.50 -4.49
C GLY A 270 -14.95 60.64 -2.96
N LYS A 271 -15.02 59.50 -2.24
CA LYS A 271 -14.08 59.07 -1.16
C LYS A 271 -14.64 57.87 -0.36
N THR A 272 -13.74 56.92 -0.09
CA THR A 272 -13.89 55.68 0.70
C THR A 272 -14.48 55.85 2.11
N PRO A 273 -15.01 54.76 2.72
CA PRO A 273 -14.23 54.12 3.78
C PRO A 273 -14.19 52.57 3.71
N THR A 274 -12.95 52.06 3.62
CA THR A 274 -12.37 50.94 4.40
C THR A 274 -13.24 49.73 4.77
N GLN A 275 -12.97 48.60 4.09
CA GLN A 275 -13.09 47.25 4.67
C GLN A 275 -11.73 46.82 5.26
N PRO A 276 -11.69 45.98 6.31
CA PRO A 276 -10.46 45.69 7.03
C PRO A 276 -9.55 44.77 6.21
N LEU A 277 -8.32 45.23 5.97
CA LEU A 277 -7.20 44.42 5.55
C LEU A 277 -6.91 43.36 6.63
N LEU A 278 -7.28 42.11 6.35
CA LEU A 278 -6.62 40.97 6.97
C LEU A 278 -5.15 41.02 6.58
N LYS A 279 -4.29 41.28 7.57
CA LYS A 279 -2.83 41.27 7.45
C LYS A 279 -2.39 39.98 6.77
N LYS A 280 -1.89 40.13 5.56
CA LYS A 280 -1.00 39.16 4.92
C LYS A 280 0.24 39.08 5.79
N GLU A 281 0.33 38.04 6.62
CA GLU A 281 1.56 37.78 7.36
C GLU A 281 2.72 37.63 6.38
N SER A 282 3.75 38.42 6.68
CA SER A 282 4.98 38.50 5.94
C SER A 282 5.69 37.16 5.93
N LYS A 283 6.00 36.71 4.72
CA LYS A 283 7.04 35.73 4.36
C LYS A 283 8.14 35.63 5.44
N GLY A 284 8.12 34.55 6.20
CA GLY A 284 9.30 34.06 6.92
C GLY A 284 10.22 33.30 5.95
N PRO A 285 11.54 33.25 6.19
CA PRO A 285 12.42 32.36 5.45
C PRO A 285 12.00 30.90 5.70
N ILE A 286 12.11 30.05 4.68
CA ILE A 286 11.98 28.59 4.82
C ILE A 286 13.00 28.18 5.89
N ALA A 287 12.52 27.80 7.07
CA ALA A 287 13.40 27.21 8.08
C ALA A 287 14.01 25.95 7.46
N PRO A 288 15.34 25.75 7.57
CA PRO A 288 15.96 24.52 7.09
C PRO A 288 15.28 23.35 7.81
N LEU A 289 14.78 22.38 7.02
CA LEU A 289 14.20 21.14 7.54
C LEU A 289 15.16 20.51 8.54
N ASN A 290 14.61 19.95 9.62
CA ASN A 290 15.41 19.20 10.58
C ASN A 290 16.10 18.02 9.85
N VAL A 291 17.30 17.67 10.27
CA VAL A 291 18.10 16.58 9.67
C VAL A 291 17.30 15.26 9.67
N ALA A 292 16.47 15.03 10.69
CA ALA A 292 15.59 13.87 10.76
C ALA A 292 14.52 13.88 9.65
N ASP A 293 13.88 15.02 9.40
CA ASP A 293 12.84 15.16 8.36
C ASP A 293 13.44 15.03 6.96
N GLN A 294 14.66 15.54 6.76
CA GLN A 294 15.37 15.38 5.50
C GLN A 294 15.69 13.90 5.21
N LYS A 295 16.21 13.17 6.21
CA LYS A 295 16.47 11.73 6.10
C LYS A 295 15.20 10.93 5.84
N LEU A 296 14.09 11.31 6.49
CA LEU A 296 12.80 10.68 6.29
C LEU A 296 12.27 10.90 4.87
N LEU A 297 12.40 12.10 4.31
CA LEU A 297 12.01 12.41 2.93
C LEU A 297 12.86 11.65 1.90
N GLU A 298 14.17 11.54 2.14
CA GLU A 298 15.07 10.73 1.31
C GLU A 298 14.70 9.25 1.38
N ALA A 299 14.44 8.72 2.57
CA ALA A 299 14.01 7.34 2.79
C ALA A 299 12.64 7.06 2.16
N SER A 300 11.74 8.04 2.11
CA SER A 300 10.40 7.90 1.54
C SER A 300 10.43 7.73 0.01
N THR A 301 11.42 8.31 -0.66
CA THR A 301 11.58 8.28 -2.12
C THR A 301 12.59 7.24 -2.62
N GLN A 302 13.27 6.51 -1.73
CA GLN A 302 14.36 5.59 -2.08
C GLN A 302 13.97 4.51 -3.11
N PHE A 303 12.74 3.99 -3.05
CA PHE A 303 12.25 2.94 -3.96
C PHE A 303 11.74 3.47 -5.31
N GLN A 304 11.69 4.78 -5.50
CA GLN A 304 11.41 5.36 -6.81
C GLN A 304 12.63 5.25 -7.73
N LYS A 305 13.82 5.33 -7.16
CA LYS A 305 15.12 5.30 -7.85
C LYS A 305 15.51 3.85 -8.21
N LYS A 306 16.42 3.71 -9.17
CA LYS A 306 17.04 2.41 -9.49
C LYS A 306 17.93 1.98 -8.34
N GLN A 307 17.94 0.68 -8.04
CA GLN A 307 18.61 0.13 -6.88
C GLN A 307 20.07 -0.27 -7.15
N GLY A 308 20.45 -0.40 -8.43
CA GLY A 308 21.83 -0.70 -8.83
C GLY A 308 22.26 -2.14 -8.53
N LYS A 309 23.57 -2.37 -8.48
CA LYS A 309 24.20 -3.68 -8.24
C LYS A 309 24.30 -4.02 -6.76
N ASN A 310 23.15 -4.20 -6.12
CA ASN A 310 23.11 -4.48 -4.68
C ASN A 310 22.50 -5.86 -4.37
N THR A 311 22.36 -6.23 -3.10
CA THR A 311 21.83 -7.53 -2.70
C THR A 311 20.42 -7.41 -2.11
N ILE A 312 19.60 -8.43 -2.38
CA ILE A 312 18.35 -8.71 -1.69
C ILE A 312 18.60 -9.96 -0.86
N ASP A 313 18.56 -9.80 0.46
CA ASP A 313 18.86 -10.88 1.38
C ASP A 313 17.57 -11.52 1.87
N VAL A 314 17.43 -12.84 1.70
CA VAL A 314 16.22 -13.58 2.02
C VAL A 314 16.49 -14.53 3.16
N TRP A 315 15.89 -14.26 4.31
CA TRP A 315 15.99 -15.06 5.53
C TRP A 315 14.81 -16.03 5.63
N TRP A 316 14.98 -17.21 5.02
CA TRP A 316 13.97 -18.25 4.98
C TRP A 316 14.14 -19.18 6.19
N LEU A 317 13.43 -18.86 7.26
CA LEU A 317 13.54 -19.57 8.55
C LEU A 317 12.41 -20.56 8.80
N PHE A 318 11.28 -20.38 8.11
CA PHE A 318 10.09 -21.23 8.21
C PHE A 318 9.45 -21.38 6.84
N ASP A 319 8.86 -22.55 6.58
CA ASP A 319 8.10 -22.79 5.36
C ASP A 319 6.67 -22.26 5.50
N ASP A 320 6.46 -21.03 5.02
CA ASP A 320 5.17 -20.34 5.08
C ASP A 320 4.46 -20.34 3.71
N GLY A 321 4.62 -21.41 2.92
CA GLY A 321 3.95 -21.56 1.63
C GLY A 321 4.69 -20.91 0.44
N GLY A 322 5.87 -20.31 0.68
CA GLY A 322 6.77 -19.81 -0.37
C GLY A 322 6.66 -18.31 -0.70
N LEU A 323 5.74 -17.56 -0.07
CA LEU A 323 5.57 -16.12 -0.31
C LEU A 323 6.87 -15.32 -0.06
N THR A 324 7.62 -15.70 0.97
CA THR A 324 8.91 -15.11 1.35
C THR A 324 9.97 -15.23 0.25
N LEU A 325 9.91 -16.27 -0.60
CA LEU A 325 10.79 -16.44 -1.76
C LEU A 325 10.22 -15.80 -3.03
N LEU A 326 8.89 -15.80 -3.18
CA LEU A 326 8.20 -15.23 -4.34
C LEU A 326 8.38 -13.71 -4.43
N ILE A 327 8.29 -12.99 -3.31
CA ILE A 327 8.43 -11.51 -3.30
C ILE A 327 9.79 -11.05 -3.85
N PRO A 328 10.95 -11.53 -3.34
CA PRO A 328 12.26 -11.22 -3.90
C PRO A 328 12.38 -11.54 -5.40
N TYR A 329 11.88 -12.70 -5.83
CA TYR A 329 11.86 -13.08 -7.24
C TYR A 329 11.09 -12.05 -8.08
N LEU A 330 9.87 -11.70 -7.69
CA LEU A 330 9.05 -10.72 -8.39
C LEU A 330 9.71 -9.33 -8.45
N LEU A 331 10.42 -8.92 -7.39
CA LEU A 331 11.20 -7.69 -7.41
C LEU A 331 12.27 -7.73 -8.51
N THR A 332 13.11 -8.77 -8.55
CA THR A 332 14.20 -8.89 -9.55
C THR A 332 13.72 -8.90 -11.01
N THR A 333 12.47 -9.29 -11.28
CA THR A 333 11.88 -9.17 -12.64
C THR A 333 11.70 -7.73 -13.11
N LYS A 334 11.74 -6.74 -12.20
CA LYS A 334 11.51 -5.33 -12.53
C LYS A 334 12.80 -4.60 -12.88
N LYS A 335 12.69 -3.65 -13.81
CA LYS A 335 13.81 -2.81 -14.28
C LYS A 335 14.62 -2.13 -13.18
N LYS A 336 13.99 -1.76 -12.05
CA LYS A 336 14.67 -1.08 -10.93
C LYS A 336 15.59 -2.01 -10.12
N TRP A 337 15.27 -3.31 -10.10
CA TRP A 337 15.88 -4.34 -9.25
C TRP A 337 16.61 -5.42 -10.07
N LYS A 338 16.62 -5.30 -11.41
CA LYS A 338 17.19 -6.30 -12.33
C LYS A 338 18.67 -6.60 -12.07
N GLU A 339 19.41 -5.61 -11.57
CA GLU A 339 20.84 -5.75 -11.25
C GLU A 339 21.09 -6.28 -9.83
N CYS A 340 20.03 -6.42 -9.01
CA CYS A 340 20.16 -6.92 -7.66
C CYS A 340 20.32 -8.44 -7.64
N LYS A 341 21.19 -8.93 -6.75
CA LYS A 341 21.43 -10.37 -6.55
C LYS A 341 20.71 -10.88 -5.30
N ILE A 342 20.07 -12.05 -5.40
CA ILE A 342 19.40 -12.69 -4.26
C ILE A 342 20.41 -13.54 -3.48
N ARG A 343 20.58 -13.27 -2.19
CA ARG A 343 21.31 -14.14 -1.24
C ARG A 343 20.31 -14.81 -0.32
N VAL A 344 20.40 -16.13 -0.15
CA VAL A 344 19.43 -16.88 0.66
C VAL A 344 20.10 -17.37 1.94
N PHE A 345 19.49 -17.07 3.07
CA PHE A 345 19.91 -17.47 4.41
C PHE A 345 18.90 -18.46 4.96
N ILE A 346 19.37 -19.63 5.39
CA ILE A 346 18.52 -20.66 5.98
C ILE A 346 19.05 -21.06 7.35
N GLY A 347 18.13 -21.45 8.24
CA GLY A 347 18.50 -22.08 9.50
C GLY A 347 18.74 -23.57 9.30
N GLY A 348 19.88 -24.07 9.79
CA GLY A 348 20.24 -25.49 9.66
C GLY A 348 20.98 -26.01 10.88
N LYS A 349 21.26 -27.31 10.90
CA LYS A 349 22.13 -27.92 11.92
C LYS A 349 23.58 -27.89 11.41
N ILE A 350 24.51 -27.59 12.31
CA ILE A 350 25.95 -27.50 12.00
C ILE A 350 26.46 -28.79 11.31
N ASN A 351 25.96 -29.95 11.73
CA ASN A 351 26.40 -31.25 11.20
C ASN A 351 25.86 -31.57 9.79
N ARG A 352 24.92 -30.77 9.24
CA ARG A 352 24.24 -31.03 7.95
C ARG A 352 24.26 -29.84 6.99
N ILE A 353 25.14 -28.85 7.20
CA ILE A 353 25.24 -27.62 6.40
C ILE A 353 25.26 -27.90 4.89
N ASP A 354 26.13 -28.79 4.42
CA ASP A 354 26.23 -29.10 2.98
C ASP A 354 25.03 -29.82 2.39
N HIS A 355 24.32 -30.59 3.22
CA HIS A 355 23.10 -31.26 2.78
C HIS A 355 21.96 -30.24 2.65
N ASP A 356 21.75 -29.41 3.67
CA ASP A 356 20.70 -28.40 3.70
C ASP A 356 20.91 -27.34 2.59
N ARG A 357 22.16 -26.93 2.37
CA ARG A 357 22.55 -26.05 1.26
C ARG A 357 22.18 -26.63 -0.11
N ARG A 358 22.51 -27.90 -0.36
CA ARG A 358 22.19 -28.58 -1.63
C ARG A 358 20.69 -28.80 -1.81
N ALA A 359 19.97 -29.15 -0.75
CA ALA A 359 18.52 -29.29 -0.77
C ALA A 359 17.86 -27.95 -1.15
N MET A 360 18.31 -26.85 -0.53
CA MET A 360 17.80 -25.52 -0.83
C MET A 360 18.16 -25.06 -2.26
N ALA A 361 19.38 -25.30 -2.72
CA ALA A 361 19.78 -25.01 -4.10
C ALA A 361 18.90 -25.75 -5.12
N THR A 362 18.58 -27.01 -4.84
CA THR A 362 17.70 -27.83 -5.68
C THR A 362 16.28 -27.25 -5.71
N LEU A 363 15.75 -26.83 -4.56
CA LEU A 363 14.43 -26.23 -4.45
C LEU A 363 14.35 -24.89 -5.22
N LEU A 364 15.32 -24.00 -5.04
CA LEU A 364 15.38 -22.71 -5.76
C LEU A 364 15.51 -22.90 -7.27
N SER A 365 16.34 -23.86 -7.70
CA SER A 365 16.48 -24.23 -9.11
C SER A 365 15.15 -24.72 -9.70
N LYS A 366 14.40 -25.55 -8.96
CA LYS A 366 13.06 -26.00 -9.40
C LYS A 366 12.07 -24.84 -9.52
N PHE A 367 12.18 -23.81 -8.68
CA PHE A 367 11.38 -22.59 -8.77
C PHE A 367 11.91 -21.57 -9.77
N ARG A 368 13.03 -21.86 -10.46
CA ARG A 368 13.70 -20.97 -11.42
C ARG A 368 14.04 -19.61 -10.81
N ILE A 369 14.40 -19.60 -9.52
CA ILE A 369 14.85 -18.41 -8.81
C ILE A 369 16.37 -18.41 -8.87
N ASP A 370 16.94 -17.47 -9.61
CA ASP A 370 18.38 -17.26 -9.64
C ASP A 370 18.83 -16.66 -8.31
N PHE A 371 19.89 -17.23 -7.73
CA PHE A 371 20.49 -16.77 -6.49
C PHE A 371 22.01 -16.67 -6.66
N SER A 372 22.65 -15.78 -5.92
CA SER A 372 24.10 -15.65 -5.92
C SER A 372 24.78 -16.56 -4.90
N ASP A 373 24.15 -16.76 -3.74
CA ASP A 373 24.72 -17.58 -2.66
C ASP A 373 23.64 -18.10 -1.71
N ILE A 374 23.94 -19.22 -1.03
CA ILE A 374 23.11 -19.82 0.02
C ILE A 374 23.96 -20.03 1.28
N MET A 375 23.62 -19.32 2.35
CA MET A 375 24.28 -19.43 3.64
C MET A 375 23.40 -20.20 4.64
N VAL A 376 23.98 -21.22 5.27
CA VAL A 376 23.30 -22.02 6.30
C VAL A 376 23.83 -21.61 7.66
N LEU A 377 22.95 -21.07 8.51
CA LEU A 377 23.29 -20.58 9.83
C LEU A 377 23.00 -21.66 10.88
N GLY A 378 24.04 -22.08 11.60
CA GLY A 378 23.98 -23.13 12.63
C GLY A 378 23.76 -22.61 14.05
N ASP A 379 23.90 -21.30 14.25
CA ASP A 379 24.00 -20.61 15.53
C ASP A 379 22.80 -19.70 15.83
N ILE A 380 21.69 -19.91 15.13
CA ILE A 380 20.44 -19.15 15.35
C ILE A 380 19.87 -19.37 16.75
N ASN A 381 20.09 -20.55 17.33
CA ASN A 381 19.57 -20.92 18.65
C ASN A 381 20.61 -20.77 19.76
N THR A 382 21.78 -20.19 19.49
CA THR A 382 22.76 -19.93 20.55
C THR A 382 22.30 -18.76 21.42
N LYS A 383 22.79 -18.72 22.66
CA LYS A 383 22.45 -17.64 23.58
C LYS A 383 22.93 -16.28 23.01
N PRO A 384 22.05 -15.26 22.95
CA PRO A 384 22.44 -13.93 22.47
C PRO A 384 23.41 -13.22 23.43
N LYS A 385 24.00 -12.12 22.96
CA LYS A 385 24.91 -11.29 23.77
C LYS A 385 24.18 -10.73 24.99
N LYS A 386 24.85 -10.71 26.14
CA LYS A 386 24.28 -10.24 27.43
C LYS A 386 23.75 -8.80 27.32
N GLU A 387 24.47 -7.93 26.63
CA GLU A 387 24.08 -6.52 26.40
C GLU A 387 22.70 -6.41 25.74
N ASN A 388 22.45 -7.22 24.70
CA ASN A 388 21.18 -7.19 23.97
C ASN A 388 20.03 -7.83 24.77
N ILE A 389 20.34 -8.76 25.68
CA ILE A 389 19.34 -9.31 26.61
C ILE A 389 18.91 -8.21 27.59
N VAL A 390 19.86 -7.51 28.21
CA VAL A 390 19.58 -6.41 29.14
C VAL A 390 18.77 -5.31 28.44
N ALA A 391 19.16 -4.92 27.23
CA ALA A 391 18.43 -3.91 26.45
C ALA A 391 16.99 -4.36 26.09
N PHE A 392 16.75 -5.66 25.92
CA PHE A 392 15.41 -6.19 25.70
C PHE A 392 14.58 -6.16 26.99
N ASP A 393 15.17 -6.58 28.10
CA ASP A 393 14.52 -6.60 29.42
C ASP A 393 14.11 -5.17 29.84
N GLU A 394 15.00 -4.18 29.67
CA GLU A 394 14.71 -2.75 29.89
C GLU A 394 13.57 -2.22 29.01
N MET A 395 13.46 -2.72 27.77
CA MET A 395 12.42 -2.28 26.83
C MET A 395 11.02 -2.80 27.22
N ILE A 396 10.94 -4.02 27.77
CA ILE A 396 9.65 -4.63 28.14
C ILE A 396 9.21 -4.29 29.56
N GLU A 397 10.12 -3.81 30.42
CA GLU A 397 9.88 -3.53 31.83
C GLU A 397 8.62 -2.69 32.11
N PRO A 398 8.31 -1.61 31.37
CA PRO A 398 7.10 -0.81 31.60
C PRO A 398 5.78 -1.57 31.33
N TYR A 399 5.86 -2.73 30.68
CA TYR A 399 4.72 -3.52 30.22
C TYR A 399 4.56 -4.83 30.98
N ARG A 400 5.44 -5.12 31.94
CA ARG A 400 5.36 -6.32 32.79
C ARG A 400 4.35 -6.14 33.91
N LEU A 401 3.66 -7.22 34.24
CA LEU A 401 2.66 -7.22 35.31
C LEU A 401 3.29 -7.41 36.70
N HIS A 402 4.45 -8.07 36.80
CA HIS A 402 5.10 -8.53 38.03
C HIS A 402 4.11 -9.25 38.95
N GLU A 403 3.70 -10.45 38.52
CA GLU A 403 2.66 -11.23 39.19
C GLU A 403 3.10 -11.72 40.57
N ASP A 404 4.35 -12.14 40.68
CA ASP A 404 4.91 -12.70 41.93
C ASP A 404 4.94 -11.69 43.08
N ASP A 405 4.92 -10.38 42.76
CA ASP A 405 4.93 -9.29 43.73
C ASP A 405 3.52 -8.84 44.17
N LYS A 406 2.46 -9.41 43.58
CA LYS A 406 1.06 -8.98 43.78
C LYS A 406 0.19 -10.12 44.30
N GLU A 407 -0.90 -9.76 44.99
CA GLU A 407 -1.93 -10.73 45.36
C GLU A 407 -2.67 -11.24 44.11
N GLN A 408 -2.99 -12.53 44.09
CA GLN A 408 -3.58 -13.23 42.94
C GLN A 408 -4.86 -12.54 42.41
N ASP A 409 -5.76 -12.13 43.31
CA ASP A 409 -7.02 -11.49 42.93
C ASP A 409 -6.82 -10.12 42.26
N ILE A 410 -5.73 -9.41 42.60
CA ILE A 410 -5.38 -8.12 42.01
C ILE A 410 -4.72 -8.35 40.64
N ALA A 411 -3.84 -9.34 40.54
CA ALA A 411 -3.21 -9.72 39.29
C ALA A 411 -4.24 -10.17 38.25
N ASP A 412 -5.23 -10.97 38.65
CA ASP A 412 -6.27 -11.47 37.75
C ASP A 412 -7.20 -10.34 37.27
N LYS A 413 -7.57 -9.40 38.13
CA LYS A 413 -8.30 -8.18 37.69
C LYS A 413 -7.49 -7.34 36.70
N MET A 414 -6.20 -7.14 36.95
CA MET A 414 -5.34 -6.40 36.02
C MET A 414 -5.18 -7.11 34.67
N LYS A 415 -5.20 -8.44 34.64
CA LYS A 415 -5.20 -9.21 33.38
C LYS A 415 -6.50 -9.02 32.60
N GLU A 416 -7.64 -8.93 33.29
CA GLU A 416 -8.93 -8.66 32.65
C GLU A 416 -9.00 -7.23 32.09
N ASP A 417 -8.51 -6.25 32.84
CA ASP A 417 -8.52 -4.84 32.44
C ASP A 417 -7.48 -4.52 31.34
N GLU A 418 -6.27 -5.10 31.43
CA GLU A 418 -5.14 -4.84 30.53
C GLU A 418 -4.53 -6.15 29.97
N PRO A 419 -5.22 -6.85 29.06
CA PRO A 419 -4.78 -8.16 28.53
C PRO A 419 -3.50 -8.10 27.69
N TRP A 420 -3.05 -6.90 27.31
CA TRP A 420 -1.83 -6.69 26.53
C TRP A 420 -0.55 -6.74 27.38
N ARG A 421 -0.64 -6.69 28.71
CA ARG A 421 0.52 -6.74 29.62
C ARG A 421 1.22 -8.10 29.57
N ILE A 422 2.52 -8.08 29.83
CA ILE A 422 3.38 -9.26 29.78
C ILE A 422 3.37 -9.94 31.14
N THR A 423 3.05 -11.24 31.14
CA THR A 423 3.05 -12.07 32.35
C THR A 423 4.41 -12.74 32.55
N ASP A 424 4.82 -12.99 33.79
CA ASP A 424 6.13 -13.60 34.07
C ASP A 424 6.20 -15.05 33.61
N ASN A 425 5.09 -15.79 33.74
CA ASN A 425 4.93 -17.13 33.19
C ASN A 425 5.09 -17.15 31.66
N GLU A 426 4.50 -16.19 30.94
CA GLU A 426 4.69 -16.06 29.49
C GLU A 426 6.16 -15.82 29.13
N LEU A 427 6.83 -14.92 29.85
CA LEU A 427 8.23 -14.59 29.59
C LEU A 427 9.15 -15.80 29.82
N GLU A 428 8.90 -16.60 30.87
CA GLU A 428 9.63 -17.83 31.14
C GLU A 428 9.36 -18.91 30.09
N LEU A 429 8.09 -19.14 29.75
CA LEU A 429 7.67 -20.13 28.75
C LEU A 429 8.28 -19.85 27.37
N TYR A 430 8.32 -18.58 26.95
CA TYR A 430 8.81 -18.18 25.64
C TYR A 430 10.25 -17.66 25.63
N LYS A 431 11.00 -17.82 26.72
CA LYS A 431 12.39 -17.36 26.84
C LYS A 431 13.30 -17.76 25.67
N THR A 432 13.24 -19.02 25.26
CA THR A 432 14.03 -19.54 24.12
C THR A 432 13.67 -18.83 22.80
N LYS A 433 12.39 -18.50 22.62
CA LYS A 433 11.88 -17.81 21.43
C LYS A 433 12.28 -16.34 21.43
N THR A 434 12.20 -15.67 22.59
CA THR A 434 12.71 -14.31 22.79
C THR A 434 14.20 -14.25 22.46
N TYR A 435 15.01 -15.15 23.02
CA TYR A 435 16.45 -15.23 22.75
C TYR A 435 16.76 -15.47 21.28
N ARG A 436 15.95 -16.28 20.60
CA ARG A 436 16.06 -16.48 19.15
C ARG A 436 15.83 -15.17 18.37
N GLN A 437 14.87 -14.33 18.73
CA GLN A 437 14.65 -13.06 18.03
C GLN A 437 15.82 -12.09 18.21
N ILE A 438 16.34 -12.00 19.44
CA ILE A 438 17.51 -11.17 19.75
C ILE A 438 18.73 -11.67 18.98
N ARG A 439 18.98 -12.99 18.99
CA ARG A 439 20.10 -13.61 18.26
C ARG A 439 19.98 -13.40 16.75
N LEU A 440 18.77 -13.47 16.21
CA LEU A 440 18.52 -13.19 14.79
C LEU A 440 18.86 -11.73 14.42
N ASN A 441 18.55 -10.75 15.27
CA ASN A 441 18.96 -9.36 15.03
C ASN A 441 20.49 -9.23 14.95
N GLU A 442 21.22 -9.89 15.84
CA GLU A 442 22.70 -9.89 15.82
C GLU A 442 23.23 -10.44 14.49
N LEU A 443 22.69 -11.56 14.02
CA LEU A 443 23.09 -12.19 12.76
C LEU A 443 22.67 -11.35 11.54
N LEU A 444 21.51 -10.69 11.59
CA LEU A 444 21.07 -9.76 10.55
C LEU A 444 22.03 -8.56 10.42
N LYS A 445 22.49 -8.02 11.55
CA LYS A 445 23.49 -6.95 11.57
C LYS A 445 24.85 -7.41 11.08
N GLU A 446 25.23 -8.66 11.35
CA GLU A 446 26.51 -9.22 10.89
C GLU A 446 26.54 -9.45 9.37
N HIS A 447 25.47 -10.04 8.80
CA HIS A 447 25.48 -10.49 7.41
C HIS A 447 24.75 -9.59 6.41
N SER A 448 23.78 -8.80 6.87
CA SER A 448 22.83 -8.10 6.00
C SER A 448 22.80 -6.57 6.20
N ASN A 449 23.76 -5.98 6.90
CA ASN A 449 23.79 -4.52 7.16
C ASN A 449 23.94 -3.66 5.88
N THR A 450 24.52 -4.21 4.82
CA THR A 450 24.71 -3.52 3.53
C THR A 450 23.68 -3.91 2.47
N ALA A 451 22.70 -4.76 2.81
CA ALA A 451 21.67 -5.18 1.87
C ALA A 451 20.71 -4.02 1.54
N ASN A 452 20.17 -4.00 0.32
CA ASN A 452 19.14 -3.00 -0.03
C ASN A 452 17.81 -3.31 0.63
N ILE A 453 17.46 -4.59 0.64
CA ILE A 453 16.24 -5.11 1.24
C ILE A 453 16.56 -6.43 1.90
N ILE A 454 16.00 -6.61 3.09
CA ILE A 454 15.95 -7.88 3.80
C ILE A 454 14.51 -8.40 3.73
N VAL A 455 14.30 -9.62 3.25
CA VAL A 455 13.00 -10.30 3.29
C VAL A 455 13.10 -11.46 4.26
N MET A 456 12.36 -11.42 5.34
CA MET A 456 12.49 -12.36 6.45
C MET A 456 11.14 -12.97 6.83
N SER A 457 11.12 -14.24 7.23
CA SER A 457 9.93 -14.88 7.80
C SER A 457 9.46 -14.14 9.08
N LEU A 458 8.21 -13.71 9.11
CA LEU A 458 7.59 -13.08 10.29
C LEU A 458 7.41 -14.12 11.41
N PRO A 459 7.89 -13.86 12.65
CA PRO A 459 7.71 -14.77 13.76
C PRO A 459 6.24 -15.06 14.07
N VAL A 460 5.89 -16.31 14.33
CA VAL A 460 4.50 -16.69 14.62
C VAL A 460 4.21 -16.59 16.11
N ALA A 461 3.30 -15.72 16.53
CA ALA A 461 2.67 -15.75 17.86
C ALA A 461 1.26 -16.36 17.76
N ARG A 462 0.88 -17.22 18.72
CA ARG A 462 -0.49 -17.75 18.82
C ARG A 462 -1.32 -16.79 19.65
N LYS A 463 -2.47 -16.37 19.12
CA LYS A 463 -3.42 -15.50 19.81
C LYS A 463 -3.84 -16.11 21.15
N GLY A 464 -3.87 -15.30 22.20
CA GLY A 464 -4.24 -15.71 23.57
C GLY A 464 -3.14 -16.46 24.33
N ALA A 465 -2.12 -17.00 23.65
CA ALA A 465 -0.98 -17.63 24.31
C ALA A 465 0.20 -16.65 24.47
N VAL A 466 0.24 -15.60 23.66
CA VAL A 466 1.26 -14.54 23.70
C VAL A 466 0.53 -13.20 23.76
N SER A 467 0.93 -12.34 24.68
CA SER A 467 0.44 -10.97 24.83
C SER A 467 0.86 -10.10 23.65
N SER A 468 0.02 -9.12 23.32
CA SER A 468 0.28 -8.20 22.21
C SER A 468 1.57 -7.40 22.41
N ALA A 469 1.85 -6.96 23.66
CA ALA A 469 3.08 -6.24 23.96
C ALA A 469 4.33 -7.12 23.78
N LEU A 470 4.32 -8.39 24.22
CA LEU A 470 5.48 -9.27 24.02
C LEU A 470 5.71 -9.57 22.54
N TYR A 471 4.64 -9.81 21.77
CA TYR A 471 4.78 -10.04 20.34
C TYR A 471 5.30 -8.80 19.60
N MET A 472 4.81 -7.60 19.92
CA MET A 472 5.34 -6.36 19.35
C MET A 472 6.81 -6.14 19.74
N ALA A 473 7.18 -6.44 20.99
CA ALA A 473 8.56 -6.38 21.46
C ALA A 473 9.48 -7.34 20.70
N TRP A 474 9.02 -8.55 20.35
CA TRP A 474 9.76 -9.47 19.48
C TRP A 474 10.01 -8.89 18.08
N LEU A 475 8.99 -8.25 17.49
CA LEU A 475 9.15 -7.62 16.17
C LEU A 475 10.11 -6.43 16.23
N GLU A 476 10.07 -5.64 17.30
CA GLU A 476 11.03 -4.56 17.54
C GLU A 476 12.45 -5.11 17.69
N ALA A 477 12.64 -6.07 18.59
CA ALA A 477 13.94 -6.71 18.84
C ALA A 477 14.54 -7.33 17.58
N LEU A 478 13.71 -7.95 16.74
CA LEU A 478 14.14 -8.58 15.49
C LEU A 478 14.57 -7.56 14.42
N SER A 479 13.87 -6.43 14.30
CA SER A 479 13.97 -5.53 13.14
C SER A 479 14.63 -4.17 13.41
N LYS A 480 15.11 -3.94 14.65
CA LYS A 480 15.78 -2.71 15.08
C LYS A 480 17.13 -2.50 14.39
N ASP A 481 17.36 -1.27 13.94
CA ASP A 481 18.60 -0.76 13.32
C ASP A 481 19.08 -1.53 12.08
N LEU A 482 18.14 -2.00 11.25
CA LEU A 482 18.43 -2.67 9.99
C LEU A 482 18.13 -1.80 8.76
N PRO A 483 18.68 -2.15 7.58
CA PRO A 483 18.16 -1.70 6.30
C PRO A 483 16.67 -2.02 6.13
N PRO A 484 16.01 -1.53 5.07
CA PRO A 484 14.61 -1.82 4.81
C PRO A 484 14.29 -3.33 4.90
N ILE A 485 13.43 -3.70 5.85
CA ILE A 485 13.09 -5.10 6.15
C ILE A 485 11.60 -5.35 5.90
N LEU A 486 11.32 -6.47 5.23
CA LEU A 486 9.98 -7.00 5.01
C LEU A 486 9.85 -8.27 5.84
N LEU A 487 9.01 -8.22 6.87
CA LEU A 487 8.61 -9.40 7.63
C LEU A 487 7.41 -10.02 6.93
N VAL A 488 7.60 -11.20 6.35
CA VAL A 488 6.63 -11.86 5.46
C VAL A 488 6.20 -13.16 6.09
N ARG A 489 4.89 -13.42 6.09
CA ARG A 489 4.33 -14.74 6.34
C ARG A 489 3.20 -15.00 5.36
N GLY A 490 3.29 -16.12 4.65
CA GLY A 490 2.20 -16.59 3.80
C GLY A 490 1.10 -17.28 4.61
N ASN A 491 0.03 -17.67 3.93
CA ASN A 491 -1.12 -18.36 4.50
C ASN A 491 -0.96 -19.90 4.51
N HIS A 492 0.28 -20.39 4.43
CA HIS A 492 0.65 -21.81 4.31
C HIS A 492 0.09 -22.54 3.06
N GLN A 493 -0.65 -21.87 2.19
CA GLN A 493 -0.95 -22.39 0.86
C GLN A 493 0.30 -22.28 0.00
N SER A 494 0.60 -23.35 -0.73
CA SER A 494 1.73 -23.34 -1.66
C SER A 494 1.50 -22.25 -2.71
N VAL A 495 2.48 -21.37 -2.90
CA VAL A 495 2.49 -20.34 -3.95
C VAL A 495 3.54 -20.61 -5.02
N LEU A 496 4.37 -21.63 -4.79
CA LEU A 496 5.44 -22.07 -5.67
C LEU A 496 5.22 -23.54 -6.00
N THR A 497 5.20 -23.89 -7.28
CA THR A 497 5.00 -25.27 -7.73
C THR A 497 6.06 -25.71 -8.71
N PHE A 498 6.31 -27.02 -8.73
CA PHE A 498 7.35 -27.68 -9.53
C PHE A 498 6.96 -27.89 -10.99
N TYR A 499 5.67 -27.84 -11.30
CA TYR A 499 5.15 -28.09 -12.64
C TYR A 499 4.93 -26.75 -13.35
N SER A 500 5.57 -26.52 -14.49
CA SER A 500 5.30 -25.38 -15.40
C SER A 500 4.07 -25.60 -16.25
#